data_AF-A0A3S9SYH3-F1
#
_entry.id   AF-A0A3S9SYH3-F1
#
_cell.length_a   1.000
_cell.length_b   1.000
_cell.length_c   1.000
_cell.angle_alpha   90.00
_cell.angle_beta   90.00
_cell.angle_gamma   90.00
#
_symmetry.space_group_name_H-M   'P 1'
#
loop_
_entity.id
_entity.type
_entity.pdbx_description
1 polymer ?
#
loop_
_entity_poly.entity_id
_entity_poly.type
_entity_poly.pdbx_seq_one_letter_code
_entity_poly.pdbx_strand_id
1 'polypeptide(L)'
;MAVSRINRARAILDDKGYGESLHQAIKEVLDYHKWFKFILYYQKEGERKKELTNHVFYTFSGGEKAMDMYIPLFSAVYSHSMQARKDAPRIITLDEAFTGVDENNIRDMFALVEDFIINSQALWGDYDTVPELSIAELIRPKNVNYVSVIHYYWDGKVRHLNIPFEIEETMVQYGINVQGGWFFFIAL
;
A
#
# COMPACT_ATOMS: atom_id res chain seq x y z
N MET A 1 -0.93 -34.04 9.72
CA MET A 1 -1.08 -32.80 10.53
C MET A 1 -2.41 -32.70 11.28
N ALA A 2 -3.57 -32.96 10.65
CA ALA A 2 -4.88 -32.84 11.31
C ALA A 2 -5.08 -33.79 12.53
N VAL A 3 -4.64 -35.04 12.43
CA VAL A 3 -4.76 -36.05 13.51
C VAL A 3 -3.97 -35.66 14.77
N SER A 4 -2.77 -35.08 14.59
CA SER A 4 -1.93 -34.58 15.70
C SER A 4 -2.59 -33.43 16.47
N ARG A 5 -3.35 -32.57 15.76
CA ARG A 5 -4.05 -31.43 16.35
C ARG A 5 -5.29 -31.88 17.13
N ILE A 6 -6.05 -32.83 16.61
CA ILE A 6 -7.21 -33.41 17.31
C ILE A 6 -6.78 -34.08 18.63
N ASN A 7 -5.65 -34.79 18.63
CA ASN A 7 -5.11 -35.38 19.87
C ASN A 7 -4.69 -34.31 20.88
N ARG A 8 -4.18 -33.16 20.41
CA ARG A 8 -3.86 -32.00 21.25
C ARG A 8 -5.11 -31.34 21.83
N ALA A 9 -6.20 -31.26 21.06
CA ALA A 9 -7.50 -30.78 21.54
C ALA A 9 -8.05 -31.67 22.67
N ARG A 10 -7.91 -33.00 22.54
CA ARG A 10 -8.29 -33.96 23.57
C ARG A 10 -7.44 -33.81 24.84
N ALA A 11 -6.13 -33.65 24.69
CA ALA A 11 -5.23 -33.42 25.83
C ALA A 11 -5.54 -32.13 26.61
N ILE A 12 -5.96 -31.05 25.92
CA ILE A 12 -6.36 -29.78 26.55
C ILE A 12 -7.67 -29.93 27.34
N LEU A 13 -8.60 -30.77 26.87
CA LEU A 13 -9.86 -31.06 27.56
C LEU A 13 -9.66 -31.91 28.82
N ASP A 14 -8.69 -32.82 28.81
CA ASP A 14 -8.35 -33.63 29.99
C ASP A 14 -7.68 -32.80 31.10
N ASP A 15 -6.99 -31.71 30.73
CA ASP A 15 -6.25 -30.82 31.65
C ASP A 15 -7.12 -29.67 32.19
N LYS A 16 -8.09 -29.17 31.40
CA LYS A 16 -9.05 -28.14 31.80
C LYS A 16 -10.38 -28.78 32.23
N GLY A 17 -10.48 -29.18 33.49
CA GLY A 17 -11.69 -29.79 34.05
C GLY A 17 -13.00 -29.05 33.75
N TYR A 18 -14.07 -29.83 33.52
CA TYR A 18 -15.50 -29.48 33.37
C TYR A 18 -15.82 -27.99 33.22
N GLY A 19 -15.69 -27.46 32.01
CA GLY A 19 -16.15 -26.10 31.69
C GLY A 19 -16.10 -25.78 30.19
N GLU A 20 -15.10 -26.29 29.47
CA GLU A 20 -15.02 -26.16 28.01
C GLU A 20 -15.57 -27.41 27.33
N SER A 21 -16.58 -27.25 26.48
CA SER A 21 -17.10 -28.36 25.67
C SER A 21 -16.06 -28.83 24.65
N LEU A 22 -16.10 -30.10 24.24
CA LEU A 22 -15.26 -30.64 23.15
C LEU A 22 -15.32 -29.76 21.88
N HIS A 23 -16.47 -29.14 21.61
CA HIS A 23 -16.65 -28.18 20.51
C HIS A 23 -15.75 -26.95 20.64
N GLN A 24 -15.54 -26.44 21.85
CA GLN A 24 -14.72 -25.26 22.10
C GLN A 24 -13.22 -25.55 21.93
N ALA A 25 -12.77 -26.71 22.42
CA ALA A 25 -11.39 -27.16 22.21
C ALA A 25 -11.10 -27.46 20.72
N ILE A 26 -12.05 -28.08 20.00
CA ILE A 26 -11.93 -28.28 18.56
C ILE A 26 -11.88 -26.93 17.83
N LYS A 27 -12.74 -25.97 18.20
CA LYS A 27 -12.72 -24.62 17.63
C LYS A 27 -11.38 -23.92 17.84
N GLU A 28 -10.81 -24.00 19.04
CA GLU A 28 -9.51 -23.40 19.34
C GLU A 28 -8.35 -24.05 18.58
N VAL A 29 -8.37 -25.38 18.44
CA VAL A 29 -7.32 -26.10 17.72
C VAL A 29 -7.42 -25.92 16.21
N LEU A 30 -8.64 -25.76 15.68
CA LEU A 30 -8.92 -25.49 14.28
C LEU A 30 -8.82 -23.99 13.92
N ASP A 31 -8.60 -23.13 14.90
CA ASP A 31 -8.33 -21.71 14.68
C ASP A 31 -6.96 -21.54 13.99
N TYR A 32 -6.99 -21.44 12.66
CA TYR A 32 -5.80 -21.35 11.83
C TYR A 32 -5.02 -20.04 12.05
N HIS A 33 -5.62 -19.01 12.65
CA HIS A 33 -4.91 -17.77 13.00
C HIS A 33 -3.80 -18.02 14.02
N LYS A 34 -3.96 -19.03 14.89
CA LYS A 34 -2.95 -19.44 15.87
C LYS A 34 -1.88 -20.36 15.30
N TRP A 35 -2.01 -20.79 14.05
CA TRP A 35 -1.13 -21.81 13.47
C TRP A 35 0.15 -21.22 12.91
N PHE A 36 0.11 -19.95 12.51
CA PHE A 36 1.22 -19.28 11.86
C PHE A 36 1.48 -17.96 12.56
N LYS A 37 2.77 -17.65 12.74
CA LYS A 37 3.22 -16.35 13.21
C LYS A 37 4.17 -15.79 12.15
N PHE A 38 3.89 -14.57 11.71
CA PHE A 38 4.84 -13.82 10.88
C PHE A 38 5.85 -13.13 11.78
N ILE A 39 7.13 -13.34 11.49
CA ILE A 39 8.23 -12.66 12.17
C ILE A 39 9.01 -11.92 11.10
N LEU A 40 9.04 -10.60 11.23
CA LEU A 40 9.81 -9.74 10.33
C LEU A 40 11.25 -9.68 10.82
N TYR A 41 12.17 -9.71 9.87
CA TYR A 41 13.60 -9.54 10.13
C TYR A 41 14.13 -8.46 9.21
N TYR A 42 15.03 -7.63 9.72
CA TYR A 42 15.70 -6.60 8.95
C TYR A 42 17.22 -6.78 9.04
N GLN A 43 17.93 -6.17 8.09
CA GLN A 43 19.39 -6.16 8.05
C GLN A 43 19.87 -4.81 7.54
N LYS A 44 20.73 -4.14 8.30
CA LYS A 44 21.46 -2.95 7.86
C LYS A 44 22.83 -3.35 7.31
N GLU A 45 23.41 -2.50 6.47
CA GLU A 45 24.70 -2.76 5.85
C GLU A 45 25.79 -2.98 6.91
N GLY A 46 26.54 -4.09 6.80
CA GLY A 46 27.55 -4.49 7.77
C GLY A 46 27.02 -5.05 9.10
N GLU A 47 25.70 -5.08 9.32
CA GLU A 47 25.09 -5.65 10.52
C GLU A 47 24.58 -7.08 10.31
N ARG A 48 24.48 -7.84 11.41
CA ARG A 48 23.79 -9.13 11.42
C ARG A 48 22.27 -8.92 11.35
N LYS A 49 21.59 -9.84 10.67
CA LYS A 49 20.13 -9.91 10.62
C LYS A 49 19.52 -9.95 12.02
N LYS A 50 18.55 -9.09 12.29
CA LYS A 50 17.86 -8.93 13.59
C LYS A 50 16.36 -9.02 13.40
N GLU A 51 15.65 -9.48 14.42
CA GLU A 51 14.18 -9.48 14.44
C GLU A 51 13.67 -8.05 14.57
N LEU A 52 12.70 -7.68 13.71
CA LEU A 52 12.02 -6.40 13.75
C LEU A 52 10.93 -6.46 14.82
N THR A 53 11.34 -6.31 16.08
CA THR A 53 10.39 -6.21 17.21
C THR A 53 9.74 -4.83 17.24
N ASN A 54 8.60 -4.69 17.92
CA ASN A 54 7.95 -3.38 18.12
C ASN A 54 8.92 -2.33 18.68
N HIS A 55 9.78 -2.71 19.62
CA HIS A 55 10.77 -1.79 20.19
C HIS A 55 11.72 -1.25 19.12
N VAL A 56 12.27 -2.13 18.29
CA VAL A 56 13.16 -1.74 17.19
C VAL A 56 12.42 -0.93 16.13
N PHE A 57 11.21 -1.36 15.75
CA PHE A 57 10.34 -0.64 14.81
C PHE A 57 10.13 0.81 15.25
N TYR A 58 9.87 1.06 16.54
CA TYR A 58 9.67 2.43 17.03
C TYR A 58 10.94 3.30 16.99
N THR A 59 12.14 2.71 16.86
CA THR A 59 13.41 3.47 16.71
C THR A 59 13.70 3.94 15.29
N PHE A 60 13.00 3.38 14.29
CA PHE A 60 13.21 3.72 12.88
C PHE A 60 12.66 5.12 12.54
N SER A 61 13.18 5.72 11.47
CA SER A 61 12.65 6.97 10.92
C SER A 61 11.19 6.81 10.44
N GLY A 62 10.49 7.91 10.20
CA GLY A 62 9.12 7.86 9.65
C GLY A 62 9.05 7.08 8.34
N GLY A 63 9.99 7.34 7.41
CA GLY A 63 10.08 6.65 6.14
C GLY A 63 10.47 5.17 6.26
N GLU A 64 11.42 4.83 7.13
CA GLU A 64 11.81 3.43 7.38
C GLU A 64 10.64 2.62 7.96
N LYS A 65 9.89 3.19 8.93
CA LYS A 65 8.69 2.55 9.49
C LYS A 65 7.64 2.25 8.43
N ALA A 66 7.42 3.20 7.53
CA ALA A 66 6.44 3.03 6.47
C ALA A 66 6.86 1.92 5.48
N MET A 67 8.13 1.87 5.08
CA MET A 67 8.65 0.78 4.24
C MET A 67 8.50 -0.59 4.90
N ASP A 68 8.86 -0.71 6.17
CA ASP A 68 8.72 -1.97 6.93
C ASP A 68 7.26 -2.46 7.00
N MET A 69 6.29 -1.55 6.88
CA MET A 69 4.87 -1.89 6.80
C MET A 69 4.41 -2.22 5.38
N TYR A 70 4.78 -1.38 4.40
CA TYR A 70 4.31 -1.51 3.02
C TYR A 70 4.93 -2.69 2.28
N ILE A 71 6.22 -2.96 2.47
CA ILE A 71 6.91 -4.05 1.75
C ILE A 71 6.26 -5.42 2.03
N PRO A 72 6.01 -5.83 3.29
CA PRO A 72 5.31 -7.08 3.56
C PRO A 72 3.87 -7.09 3.02
N LEU A 73 3.18 -5.95 3.09
CA LEU A 73 1.81 -5.83 2.58
C LEU A 73 1.74 -6.04 1.07
N PHE A 74 2.58 -5.33 0.30
CA PHE A 74 2.63 -5.50 -1.15
C PHE A 74 3.12 -6.88 -1.54
N SER A 75 4.07 -7.45 -0.81
CA SER A 75 4.50 -8.84 -1.02
C SER A 75 3.34 -9.84 -0.85
N ALA A 76 2.50 -9.63 0.18
CA ALA A 76 1.33 -10.46 0.42
C ALA A 76 0.26 -10.27 -0.67
N VAL A 77 -0.02 -9.03 -1.06
CA VAL A 77 -0.97 -8.70 -2.14
C VAL A 77 -0.51 -9.31 -3.46
N TYR A 78 0.76 -9.13 -3.83
CA TYR A 78 1.36 -9.70 -5.04
C TYR A 78 1.24 -11.23 -5.06
N SER A 79 1.61 -11.88 -3.95
CA SER A 79 1.48 -13.34 -3.80
C SER A 79 0.03 -13.82 -3.90
N HIS A 80 -0.92 -13.05 -3.40
CA HIS A 80 -2.34 -13.35 -3.57
C HIS A 80 -2.79 -13.17 -5.03
N SER A 81 -2.38 -12.09 -5.68
CA SER A 81 -2.67 -11.80 -7.09
C SER A 81 -2.10 -12.87 -8.04
N MET A 82 -0.97 -13.49 -7.70
CA MET A 82 -0.42 -14.63 -8.45
C MET A 82 -1.30 -15.88 -8.44
N GLN A 83 -2.20 -16.02 -7.46
CA GLN A 83 -3.16 -17.14 -7.40
C GLN A 83 -4.40 -16.90 -8.28
N ALA A 84 -4.59 -15.66 -8.75
CA ALA A 84 -5.66 -15.33 -9.68
C ALA A 84 -5.41 -15.93 -11.07
N ARG A 85 -6.46 -15.99 -11.90
CA ARG A 85 -6.33 -16.42 -13.29
C ARG A 85 -5.41 -15.46 -14.06
N LYS A 86 -4.81 -15.97 -15.15
CA LYS A 86 -3.91 -15.18 -16.01
C LYS A 86 -4.55 -13.94 -16.64
N ASP A 87 -5.87 -13.96 -16.81
CA ASP A 87 -6.68 -12.89 -17.39
C ASP A 87 -7.34 -11.97 -16.34
N ALA A 88 -7.10 -12.21 -15.05
CA ALA A 88 -7.68 -11.39 -13.99
C ALA A 88 -6.90 -10.07 -13.86
N PRO A 89 -7.58 -8.92 -13.79
CA PRO A 89 -6.93 -7.63 -13.56
C PRO A 89 -6.29 -7.58 -12.16
N ARG A 90 -5.13 -6.93 -12.05
CA ARG A 90 -4.32 -6.89 -10.81
C ARG A 90 -4.11 -5.46 -10.32
N ILE A 91 -5.21 -4.77 -10.01
CA ILE A 91 -5.19 -3.37 -9.61
C ILE A 91 -5.08 -3.24 -8.09
N ILE A 92 -4.13 -2.43 -7.63
CA ILE A 92 -4.04 -2.00 -6.22
C ILE A 92 -4.59 -0.59 -6.09
N THR A 93 -5.50 -0.38 -5.14
CA THR A 93 -6.05 0.94 -4.81
C THR A 93 -5.52 1.42 -3.47
N LEU A 94 -4.94 2.61 -3.40
CA LEU A 94 -4.49 3.21 -2.13
C LEU A 94 -5.01 4.63 -1.97
N ASP A 95 -5.55 4.92 -0.79
CA ASP A 95 -5.88 6.27 -0.37
C ASP A 95 -4.74 6.82 0.49
N GLU A 96 -4.46 8.12 0.35
CA GLU A 96 -3.35 8.81 1.02
C GLU A 96 -2.01 8.07 0.90
N ALA A 97 -1.71 7.53 -0.28
CA ALA A 97 -0.58 6.65 -0.45
C ALA A 97 0.75 7.33 -0.12
N PHE A 98 1.62 6.55 0.50
CA PHE A 98 3.00 6.91 0.83
C PHE A 98 3.14 8.18 1.69
N THR A 99 2.06 8.59 2.38
CA THR A 99 2.11 9.69 3.34
C THR A 99 3.17 9.42 4.42
N GLY A 100 4.11 10.36 4.58
CA GLY A 100 5.20 10.25 5.57
C GLY A 100 6.38 9.38 5.15
N VAL A 101 6.44 8.94 3.89
CA VAL A 101 7.57 8.22 3.31
C VAL A 101 8.55 9.21 2.66
N ASP A 102 9.85 9.00 2.84
CA ASP A 102 10.89 9.80 2.17
C ASP A 102 10.90 9.55 0.65
N GLU A 103 11.18 10.56 -0.17
CA GLU A 103 11.04 10.51 -1.63
C GLU A 103 11.81 9.35 -2.32
N ASN A 104 13.06 9.10 -1.90
CA ASN A 104 13.85 7.97 -2.40
C ASN A 104 13.17 6.61 -2.14
N ASN A 105 12.47 6.50 -1.01
CA ASN A 105 11.80 5.29 -0.59
C ASN A 105 10.47 5.10 -1.35
N ILE A 106 9.81 6.19 -1.76
CA ILE A 106 8.58 6.12 -2.56
C ILE A 106 8.83 5.49 -3.92
N ARG A 107 9.95 5.86 -4.57
CA ARG A 107 10.39 5.26 -5.83
C ARG A 107 10.43 3.73 -5.76
N ASP A 108 11.03 3.19 -4.70
CA ASP A 108 11.17 1.76 -4.49
C ASP A 108 9.82 1.08 -4.18
N MET A 109 8.89 1.78 -3.53
CA MET A 109 7.53 1.27 -3.34
C MET A 109 6.76 1.14 -4.64
N PHE A 110 6.91 2.10 -5.56
CA PHE A 110 6.31 1.98 -6.90
C PHE A 110 6.86 0.82 -7.70
N ALA A 111 8.14 0.46 -7.52
CA ALA A 111 8.71 -0.72 -8.17
C ALA A 111 8.10 -2.06 -7.71
N LEU A 112 7.35 -2.08 -6.61
CA LEU A 112 6.71 -3.27 -6.07
C LEU A 112 5.26 -3.46 -6.56
N VAL A 113 4.70 -2.47 -7.26
CA VAL A 113 3.33 -2.48 -7.76
C VAL A 113 3.33 -2.33 -9.28
N GLU A 114 2.52 -3.14 -9.98
CA GLU A 114 2.38 -3.06 -11.44
C GLU A 114 1.25 -2.09 -11.79
N ASP A 115 -0.01 -2.52 -11.64
CA ASP A 115 -1.18 -1.70 -11.92
C ASP A 115 -1.75 -1.09 -10.63
N PHE A 116 -1.97 0.23 -10.63
CA PHE A 116 -2.48 0.92 -9.43
C PHE A 116 -3.38 2.11 -9.73
N ILE A 117 -4.25 2.39 -8.75
CA ILE A 117 -5.03 3.62 -8.65
C ILE A 117 -4.76 4.23 -7.28
N ILE A 118 -4.21 5.43 -7.26
CA ILE A 118 -3.73 6.03 -6.01
C ILE A 118 -4.26 7.45 -5.87
N ASN A 119 -4.54 7.85 -4.63
CA ASN A 119 -4.76 9.25 -4.25
C ASN A 119 -3.62 9.71 -3.33
N SER A 120 -3.13 10.94 -3.53
CA SER A 120 -2.13 11.56 -2.66
C SER A 120 -2.20 13.09 -2.68
N GLN A 121 -1.77 13.74 -1.60
CA GLN A 121 -1.62 15.21 -1.53
C GLN A 121 -0.23 15.71 -1.90
N ALA A 122 0.78 14.84 -1.82
CA ALA A 122 2.19 15.25 -1.83
C ALA A 122 2.98 14.61 -2.97
N LEU A 123 2.36 13.71 -3.73
CA LEU A 123 3.01 12.87 -4.72
C LEU A 123 2.59 13.29 -6.13
N TRP A 124 3.43 13.04 -7.13
CA TRP A 124 3.06 13.13 -8.54
C TRP A 124 3.11 11.78 -9.27
N GLY A 125 3.81 10.79 -8.68
CA GLY A 125 3.97 9.46 -9.28
C GLY A 125 4.91 9.44 -10.48
N ASP A 126 5.59 10.54 -10.77
CA ASP A 126 6.54 10.74 -11.87
C ASP A 126 7.94 10.17 -11.56
N TYR A 127 7.96 8.93 -11.11
CA TYR A 127 9.18 8.17 -10.85
C TYR A 127 9.57 7.34 -12.07
N ASP A 128 10.86 7.12 -12.26
CA ASP A 128 11.42 6.26 -13.30
C ASP A 128 11.04 4.77 -13.14
N THR A 129 10.56 4.38 -11.97
CA THR A 129 9.98 3.04 -11.71
C THR A 129 8.56 2.90 -12.23
N VAL A 130 7.89 4.00 -12.59
CA VAL A 130 6.54 4.01 -13.16
C VAL A 130 6.65 4.25 -14.67
N PRO A 131 6.30 3.27 -15.53
CA PRO A 131 6.50 3.38 -16.97
C PRO A 131 5.55 4.38 -17.64
N GLU A 132 4.29 4.41 -17.21
CA GLU A 132 3.28 5.36 -17.69
C GLU A 132 2.27 5.67 -16.58
N LEU A 133 1.74 6.90 -16.58
CA LEU A 133 0.78 7.35 -15.58
C LEU A 133 -0.19 8.36 -16.15
N SER A 134 -1.48 8.14 -15.96
CA SER A 134 -2.48 9.20 -16.07
C SER A 134 -2.65 9.88 -14.71
N ILE A 135 -2.50 11.20 -14.68
CA ILE A 135 -2.54 12.01 -13.46
C ILE A 135 -3.69 13.01 -13.58
N ALA A 136 -4.52 13.11 -12.55
CA ALA A 136 -5.55 14.12 -12.40
C ALA A 136 -5.26 14.95 -11.14
N GLU A 137 -4.90 16.21 -11.33
CA GLU A 137 -4.74 17.18 -10.25
C GLU A 137 -6.07 17.88 -10.00
N LEU A 138 -6.57 17.79 -8.77
CA LEU A 138 -7.76 18.48 -8.29
C LEU A 138 -7.37 19.78 -7.62
N ILE A 139 -7.79 20.89 -8.21
CA ILE A 139 -7.54 22.23 -7.72
C ILE A 139 -8.86 22.85 -7.28
N ARG A 140 -8.86 23.35 -6.04
CA ARG A 140 -9.97 24.13 -5.51
C ARG A 140 -9.51 25.56 -5.25
N PRO A 141 -9.87 26.54 -6.11
CA PRO A 141 -9.55 27.93 -5.85
C PRO A 141 -10.17 28.42 -4.52
N LYS A 142 -9.52 29.39 -3.87
CA LYS A 142 -10.05 29.97 -2.63
C LYS A 142 -11.39 30.67 -2.90
N ASN A 143 -12.35 30.49 -1.99
CA ASN A 143 -13.66 31.15 -2.01
C ASN A 143 -14.58 30.80 -3.20
N VAL A 144 -14.39 29.65 -3.86
CA VAL A 144 -15.33 29.13 -4.84
C VAL A 144 -15.85 27.73 -4.47
N ASN A 145 -17.03 27.40 -4.99
CA ASN A 145 -17.73 26.13 -4.72
C ASN A 145 -17.57 25.11 -5.87
N TYR A 146 -16.52 25.24 -6.68
CA TYR A 146 -16.18 24.28 -7.73
C TYR A 146 -14.76 23.75 -7.53
N VAL A 147 -14.50 22.59 -8.14
CA VAL A 147 -13.18 21.96 -8.24
C VAL A 147 -12.86 21.85 -9.73
N SER A 148 -11.65 22.26 -10.10
CA SER A 148 -11.11 22.09 -11.44
C SER A 148 -10.22 20.85 -11.48
N VAL A 149 -10.23 20.14 -12.59
CA VAL A 149 -9.37 18.98 -12.83
C VAL A 149 -8.39 19.34 -13.92
N ILE A 150 -7.09 19.17 -13.66
CA ILE A 150 -6.03 19.26 -14.66
C ILE A 150 -5.50 17.87 -14.92
N HIS A 151 -5.45 17.46 -16.19
CA HIS A 151 -4.93 16.16 -16.58
C HIS A 151 -3.48 16.26 -17.03
N TYR A 152 -2.65 15.34 -16.55
CA TYR A 152 -1.29 15.13 -17.04
C TYR A 152 -1.10 13.68 -17.45
N TYR A 153 -0.13 13.46 -18.32
CA TYR A 153 0.32 12.14 -18.74
C TYR A 153 1.83 12.04 -18.51
N TRP A 154 2.25 11.04 -17.75
CA TRP A 154 3.65 10.67 -17.56
C TRP A 154 3.98 9.55 -18.54
N ASP A 155 5.06 9.72 -19.32
CA ASP A 155 5.53 8.73 -20.30
C ASP A 155 6.74 7.91 -19.81
N GLY A 156 7.00 7.92 -18.50
CA GLY A 156 8.18 7.28 -17.90
C GLY A 156 9.41 8.20 -17.82
N LYS A 157 9.37 9.40 -18.43
CA LYS A 157 10.50 10.34 -18.46
C LYS A 157 10.09 11.80 -18.29
N VAL A 158 9.00 12.21 -18.92
CA VAL A 158 8.51 13.58 -18.95
C VAL A 158 7.01 13.59 -18.67
N ARG A 159 6.59 14.55 -17.85
CA ARG A 159 5.19 14.80 -17.55
C ARG A 159 4.62 15.80 -18.56
N HIS A 160 3.69 15.33 -19.37
CA HIS A 160 2.97 16.11 -20.38
C HIS A 160 1.69 16.66 -19.78
N LEU A 161 1.47 17.96 -19.94
CA LEU A 161 0.19 18.57 -19.57
C LEU A 161 -0.82 18.27 -20.68
N ASN A 162 -1.91 17.60 -20.34
CA ASN A 162 -2.97 17.22 -21.27
C ASN A 162 -4.16 18.18 -21.08
N ILE A 163 -4.05 19.38 -21.67
CA ILE A 163 -5.15 20.36 -21.65
C ILE A 163 -6.08 20.08 -22.83
N PRO A 164 -7.38 19.86 -22.60
CA PRO A 164 -8.36 20.06 -23.67
C PRO A 164 -8.27 21.51 -24.15
N PHE A 165 -8.17 21.73 -25.47
CA PHE A 165 -7.95 23.03 -26.11
C PHE A 165 -8.88 24.16 -25.60
N GLU A 166 -10.09 23.83 -25.15
CA GLU A 166 -11.08 24.80 -24.62
C GLU A 166 -10.74 25.38 -23.23
N ILE A 167 -9.87 24.75 -22.44
CA ILE A 167 -9.58 25.16 -21.06
C ILE A 167 -8.37 26.11 -20.97
N GLU A 168 -7.53 26.14 -22.00
CA GLU A 168 -6.27 26.90 -22.03
C GLU A 168 -6.51 28.42 -21.98
N GLU A 169 -7.51 28.94 -22.70
CA GLU A 169 -7.91 30.36 -22.64
C GLU A 169 -8.43 30.77 -21.25
N THR A 170 -9.12 29.85 -20.57
CA THR A 170 -9.72 30.12 -19.25
C THR A 170 -8.64 30.16 -18.17
N MET A 171 -7.67 29.25 -18.20
CA MET A 171 -6.58 29.17 -17.20
C MET A 171 -5.67 30.41 -17.23
N VAL A 172 -5.35 30.93 -18.43
CA VAL A 172 -4.55 32.15 -18.61
C VAL A 172 -5.29 33.39 -18.09
N GLN A 173 -6.61 33.47 -18.28
CA GLN A 173 -7.43 34.59 -17.83
C GLN A 173 -7.52 34.71 -16.29
N TYR A 174 -7.47 33.59 -15.55
CA TYR A 174 -7.65 33.58 -14.10
C TYR A 174 -6.35 33.60 -13.27
N GLY A 175 -5.17 33.63 -13.91
CA GLY A 175 -3.89 33.75 -13.20
C GLY A 175 -3.69 32.66 -12.12
N ILE A 176 -4.11 31.43 -12.41
CA ILE A 176 -4.07 30.32 -11.45
C ILE A 176 -2.61 29.94 -11.21
N ASN A 177 -2.09 30.31 -10.05
CA ASN A 177 -0.80 29.86 -9.55
C ASN A 177 -0.99 28.50 -8.86
N VAL A 178 -0.51 27.44 -9.50
CA VAL A 178 -0.61 26.04 -9.05
C VAL A 178 0.33 25.80 -7.87
N GLN A 179 -0.17 26.00 -6.65
CA GLN A 179 0.50 25.54 -5.43
C GLN A 179 -0.52 24.84 -4.53
N GLY A 180 -0.46 23.51 -4.53
CA GLY A 180 -1.21 22.62 -3.62
C GLY A 180 -2.52 22.11 -4.22
N GLY A 181 -2.48 20.91 -4.79
CA GLY A 181 -3.63 20.15 -5.28
C GLY A 181 -3.62 18.73 -4.70
N TRP A 182 -4.78 18.06 -4.74
CA TRP A 182 -4.84 16.62 -4.52
C TRP A 182 -4.61 15.92 -5.85
N PHE A 183 -3.87 14.83 -5.85
CA PHE A 183 -3.49 14.10 -7.04
C PHE A 183 -4.12 12.72 -7.03
N PHE A 184 -4.80 12.40 -8.14
CA PHE A 184 -5.27 11.07 -8.45
C PHE A 184 -4.42 10.49 -9.58
N PHE A 185 -3.90 9.30 -9.37
CA PHE A 185 -3.05 8.59 -10.33
C PHE A 185 -3.73 7.31 -10.76
N ILE A 186 -3.62 7.02 -12.04
CA ILE A 186 -4.02 5.75 -12.63
C ILE A 186 -2.83 5.29 -13.48
N ALA A 187 -2.15 4.23 -13.04
CA ALA A 187 -1.21 3.52 -13.89
C ALA A 187 -2.00 2.71 -14.91
N LEU A 188 -1.64 2.88 -16.18
CA LEU A 188 -2.32 2.29 -17.33
C LEU A 188 -1.58 1.03 -17.81
#